data_AF-A0A453MDW9-F1
#
_entry.id   AF-A0A453MDW9-F1
#
_cell.length_a   1.000
_cell.length_b   1.000
_cell.length_c   1.000
_cell.angle_alpha   90.00
_cell.angle_beta   90.00
_cell.angle_gamma   90.00
#
_symmetry.space_group_name_H-M   'P 1'
#
loop_
_entity.id
_entity.type
_entity.pdbx_description
1 polymer ?
#
loop_
_entity_poly.entity_id
_entity_poly.type
_entity_poly.pdbx_seq_one_letter_code
_entity_poly.pdbx_strand_id
1 'polypeptide(L)' 'TRNRGTEKPDPEIVGVERIIRGIPGVERSALGFMCKDIIDTGRMLWLRSKGLDADLVSYVPSDVSPENHLLMAKCRS' A
#
# COMPACT_ATOMS: atom_id res chain seq x y z
N THR A 1 -22.34 -16.68 20.74
CA THR A 1 -21.88 -16.86 19.35
C THR A 1 -22.62 -15.88 18.45
N ARG A 2 -22.00 -14.76 18.08
CA ARG A 2 -22.64 -13.74 17.24
C ARG A 2 -22.58 -14.20 15.78
N ASN A 3 -23.72 -14.55 15.20
CA ASN A 3 -23.86 -14.81 13.76
C ASN A 3 -23.39 -13.57 12.99
N ARG A 4 -22.20 -13.64 12.39
CA ARG A 4 -21.75 -12.71 11.36
C ARG A 4 -22.52 -13.11 10.10
N GLY A 5 -23.68 -12.51 9.89
CA GLY A 5 -24.39 -12.64 8.61
C GLY A 5 -23.44 -12.20 7.51
N THR A 6 -23.29 -13.02 6.48
CA THR A 6 -22.52 -12.68 5.28
C THR A 6 -23.28 -11.58 4.55
N GLU A 7 -22.99 -10.32 4.88
CA GLU A 7 -23.43 -9.19 4.07
C GLU A 7 -22.92 -9.40 2.64
N LYS A 8 -23.82 -9.28 1.67
CA LYS A 8 -23.42 -9.32 0.27
C LYS A 8 -22.49 -8.13 0.02
N PRO A 9 -21.35 -8.33 -0.66
CA PRO A 9 -20.43 -7.23 -0.95
C PRO A 9 -21.12 -6.15 -1.77
N ASP A 10 -20.76 -4.90 -1.50
CA ASP A 10 -21.25 -3.73 -2.23
C ASP A 10 -21.05 -3.92 -3.76
N PRO A 11 -22.07 -3.64 -4.59
CA PRO A 11 -21.95 -3.72 -6.05
C PRO A 11 -20.74 -2.98 -6.64
N GLU A 12 -20.32 -1.87 -6.04
CA GLU A 12 -19.12 -1.13 -6.46
C GLU A 12 -17.85 -1.94 -6.20
N ILE A 13 -17.73 -2.57 -5.03
CA ILE A 13 -16.60 -3.44 -4.68
C ILE A 13 -16.50 -4.60 -5.69
N VAL A 14 -17.64 -5.20 -6.03
CA VAL A 14 -17.70 -6.27 -7.04
C VAL A 14 -17.27 -5.76 -8.42
N GLY A 15 -17.66 -4.53 -8.79
CA GLY A 15 -17.25 -3.89 -10.03
C GLY A 15 -15.74 -3.67 -10.12
N VAL A 16 -15.14 -3.13 -9.06
CA VAL A 16 -13.69 -2.91 -8.96
C VAL A 16 -12.92 -4.22 -9.03
N GLU A 17 -13.36 -5.26 -8.31
CA GLU A 17 -12.73 -6.58 -8.40
C GLU A 17 -12.71 -7.13 -9.83
N ARG A 18 -13.82 -6.97 -10.56
CA ARG A 18 -13.92 -7.43 -11.94
C ARG A 18 -12.94 -6.70 -12.85
N ILE A 19 -12.77 -5.39 -12.66
CA ILE A 19 -11.79 -4.58 -13.41
C ILE A 19 -10.37 -5.08 -13.10
N ILE A 20 -10.01 -5.23 -11.81
CA ILE A 20 -8.68 -5.68 -11.38
C ILE A 20 -8.33 -7.06 -11.97
N ARG A 21 -9.29 -7.99 -12.00
CA ARG A 21 -9.12 -9.32 -12.59
C ARG A 21 -8.89 -9.29 -14.11
N GLY A 22 -9.33 -8.23 -14.79
CA GLY A 22 -9.10 -8.01 -16.21
C GLY A 22 -7.72 -7.47 -16.55
N ILE A 23 -6.96 -6.95 -15.58
CA ILE A 23 -5.63 -6.39 -15.80
C ILE A 23 -4.61 -7.54 -15.93
N PRO A 24 -3.74 -7.55 -16.96
CA PRO A 24 -2.63 -8.50 -17.07
C PRO A 24 -1.78 -8.54 -15.79
N GLY A 25 -1.23 -9.71 -15.45
CA GLY A 25 -0.51 -9.89 -14.19
C GLY A 25 0.62 -8.89 -13.96
N VAL A 26 1.46 -8.66 -14.97
CA VAL A 26 2.58 -7.72 -14.91
C VAL A 26 2.10 -6.28 -14.72
N GLU A 27 1.09 -5.86 -15.48
CA GLU A 27 0.50 -4.52 -15.38
C GLU A 27 -0.18 -4.31 -14.02
N ARG A 28 -0.87 -5.33 -13.51
CA ARG A 28 -1.52 -5.29 -12.20
C ARG A 28 -0.50 -5.14 -11.08
N SER A 29 0.64 -5.84 -11.17
CA SER A 29 1.74 -5.67 -10.23
C SER A 29 2.34 -4.27 -10.31
N ALA A 30 2.59 -3.74 -11.51
CA ALA A 30 3.09 -2.37 -11.70
C ALA A 30 2.13 -1.33 -11.11
N LEU A 31 0.82 -1.49 -11.34
CA LEU A 31 -0.21 -0.64 -10.73
C LEU A 31 -0.22 -0.75 -9.21
N GLY A 32 -0.08 -1.96 -8.67
CA GLY A 32 0.04 -2.19 -7.23
C GLY A 32 1.22 -1.44 -6.61
N PHE A 33 2.39 -1.44 -7.27
CA PHE A 33 3.56 -0.68 -6.82
C PHE A 33 3.32 0.83 -6.84
N MET A 34 2.73 1.36 -7.92
CA MET A 34 2.39 2.79 -7.99
C MET A 34 1.42 3.21 -6.87
N CYS A 35 0.39 2.40 -6.60
CA CYS A 35 -0.53 2.64 -5.49
C CYS A 35 0.17 2.60 -4.13
N LYS A 36 1.09 1.65 -3.94
CA LYS A 36 1.90 1.51 -2.72
C LYS A 36 2.76 2.75 -2.49
N ASP A 37 3.43 3.26 -3.52
CA ASP A 37 4.30 4.44 -3.43
C ASP A 37 3.54 5.68 -2.95
N ILE A 38 2.31 5.88 -3.46
CA ILE A 38 1.43 6.97 -3.04
C ILE A 38 1.11 6.86 -1.54
N ILE A 39 0.70 5.67 -1.09
CA ILE A 39 0.32 5.43 0.30
C ILE A 39 1.52 5.63 1.23
N ASP A 40 2.68 5.07 0.88
CA ASP A 40 3.88 5.13 1.70
C ASP A 40 4.44 6.56 1.78
N THR A 41 4.37 7.33 0.68
CA THR A 41 4.69 8.76 0.68
C THR A 41 3.75 9.55 1.60
N GLY A 42 2.45 9.28 1.54
CA GLY A 42 1.47 9.94 2.42
C GLY A 42 1.74 9.68 3.90
N ARG A 43 2.09 8.44 4.26
CA ARG A 43 2.47 8.07 5.63
C ARG A 43 3.73 8.80 6.08
N MET A 44 4.76 8.88 5.22
CA MET A 44 5.99 9.61 5.51
C MET A 44 5.72 11.10 5.78
N LEU A 45 4.96 11.75 4.91
CA LEU A 45 4.60 13.17 5.05
C LEU A 45 3.80 13.42 6.33
N TRP A 46 2.86 12.53 6.67
CA TRP A 46 2.12 12.61 7.92
C TRP A 46 3.04 12.52 9.14
N LEU A 47 3.98 11.57 9.19
CA LEU A 47 4.94 11.45 10.30
C LEU A 47 5.82 12.69 10.42
N ARG A 48 6.29 13.23 9.31
CA ARG A 48 7.05 14.50 9.28
C ARG A 48 6.23 15.65 9.85
N SER A 49 4.94 15.74 9.52
CA SER A 49 4.02 16.74 10.09
C SER A 49 3.82 16.59 11.61
N LYS A 50 4.09 15.40 12.17
CA LYS A 50 4.06 15.13 13.61
C LYS A 50 5.39 15.42 14.31
N GLY A 51 6.36 16.02 13.61
CA GLY A 51 7.66 16.41 14.15
C GLY A 51 8.70 15.29 14.16
N LEU A 52 8.41 14.14 13.54
CA LEU A 52 9.37 13.05 13.40
C LEU A 52 10.31 13.30 12.22
N ASP A 53 11.52 12.74 12.32
CA ASP A 53 12.39 12.55 11.17
C ASP A 53 12.04 11.19 10.55
N ALA A 54 11.56 11.21 9.30
CA ALA A 54 11.02 10.02 8.67
C ALA A 54 11.40 9.93 7.19
N ASP A 55 11.79 8.74 6.75
CA ASP A 55 12.28 8.46 5.41
C ASP A 55 11.77 7.11 4.90
N LEU A 56 11.58 7.03 3.58
CA LEU A 56 11.38 5.77 2.88
C LEU A 56 12.74 5.23 2.46
N VAL A 57 13.06 4.01 2.89
CA VAL A 57 14.35 3.36 2.63
C VAL A 57 14.17 2.02 1.93
N SER A 58 15.11 1.71 1.03
CA SER A 58 15.25 0.40 0.40
C SER A 58 16.52 -0.28 0.88
N TYR A 59 16.41 -1.49 1.42
CA TYR A 59 17.55 -2.27 1.96
C TYR A 59 18.26 -3.17 0.92
N VAL A 60 17.54 -3.54 -0.14
CA VAL A 60 17.96 -4.44 -1.23
C VAL A 60 17.32 -3.92 -2.52
N PRO A 61 17.92 -4.19 -3.69
CA PRO A 61 17.35 -3.76 -4.95
C PRO A 61 16.02 -4.50 -5.26
N SER A 62 15.17 -3.89 -6.08
CA SER A 62 13.80 -4.36 -6.32
C SER A 62 13.70 -5.69 -7.06
N ASP A 63 14.79 -6.17 -7.66
CA ASP A 63 14.90 -7.50 -8.28
C ASP A 63 15.06 -8.62 -7.23
N VAL A 64 15.52 -8.29 -6.02
CA VAL A 64 15.59 -9.21 -4.87
C VAL A 64 14.25 -9.23 -4.12
N SER A 65 13.70 -8.05 -3.82
CA SER A 65 12.36 -7.92 -3.21
C SER A 65 11.70 -6.61 -3.63
N PRO A 66 10.61 -6.66 -4.41
CA PRO A 66 9.93 -5.45 -4.88
C PRO A 66 9.13 -4.74 -3.77
N GLU A 67 8.89 -5.43 -2.64
CA GLU A 67 8.16 -4.88 -1.49
C GLU A 67 9.06 -4.18 -0.46
N ASN A 68 10.37 -4.14 -0.71
CA ASN A 68 11.37 -3.73 0.27
C ASN A 68 11.50 -2.20 0.47
N HIS A 69 10.36 -1.51 0.53
CA HIS A 69 10.25 -0.12 0.92
C HIS A 69 9.74 -0.06 2.35
N LEU A 70 10.61 0.34 3.28
CA LEU A 70 10.28 0.50 4.70
C LEU A 70 10.20 1.99 5.04
N LEU A 71 9.20 2.33 5.85
CA LEU A 71 9.06 3.65 6.44
C LEU A 71 9.77 3.68 7.79
N MET A 72 10.91 4.38 7.83
CA MET A 72 11.66 4.64 9.06
C MET A 72 11.20 5.95 9.67
N ALA A 73 11.05 5.99 11.00
CA ALA A 73 10.69 7.19 11.72
C ALA A 73 11.39 7.22 13.09
N LYS A 74 11.95 8.36 13.45
CA LYS A 74 12.62 8.57 14.74
C LYS A 74 12.26 9.93 15.34
N CYS A 75 12.30 10.01 16.66
CA CYS A 75 12.23 11.29 17.37
C CYS A 75 13.46 12.14 17.05
N ARG A 76 13.26 13.45 16.90
CA ARG A 76 14.39 14.38 16.82
C ARG A 76 15.09 14.41 18.18
N SER A 77 16.40 14.10 18.19
CA SER A 77 17.26 14.24 19.37
C SER A 77 17.64 15.69 19.61
#